data_AF-A0A927ECX9-F1
#
_entry.id   AF-A0A927ECX9-F1
#
_cell.length_a   1.000
_cell.length_b   1.000
_cell.length_c   1.000
_cell.angle_alpha   90.00
_cell.angle_beta   90.00
_cell.angle_gamma   90.00
#
_symmetry.space_group_name_H-M   'P 1'
#
loop_
_entity.id
_entity.type
_entity.pdbx_description
1 polymer ?
#
loop_
_entity_poly.entity_id
_entity_poly.type
_entity_poly.pdbx_seq_one_letter_code
_entity_poly.pdbx_strand_id
1 'polypeptide(L)'
;MEEDCDCPETEIPAGARYGEFQIINKKGLHARATAKFVQCAARFEADITVSRCGETVGATSIMGVLTLGAGIGSTITIVAQGPEAGEALQALSELIADRFGEGE
;
A
#
# COMPACT_ATOMS: atom_id res chain seq x y z
N MET A 1 -21.47 -8.66 -14.31
CA MET A 1 -20.54 -9.61 -13.70
C MET A 1 -19.84 -8.81 -12.62
N GLU A 2 -20.57 -8.57 -11.54
CA GLU A 2 -20.03 -7.98 -10.32
C GLU A 2 -19.24 -9.11 -9.65
N GLU A 3 -17.93 -9.10 -9.83
CA GLU A 3 -17.06 -9.92 -8.98
C GLU A 3 -17.10 -9.27 -7.60
N ASP A 4 -18.02 -9.76 -6.77
CA ASP A 4 -17.99 -9.63 -5.32
C ASP A 4 -16.59 -10.07 -4.87
N CYS A 5 -15.67 -9.11 -4.74
CA CYS A 5 -14.45 -9.36 -3.99
C CYS A 5 -14.86 -9.43 -2.53
N ASP A 6 -15.19 -10.64 -2.08
CA ASP A 6 -15.10 -11.02 -0.67
C ASP A 6 -13.61 -11.00 -0.30
N CYS A 7 -13.07 -9.78 -0.26
CA CYS A 7 -11.73 -9.47 0.16
C CYS A 7 -11.78 -9.58 1.70
N PRO A 8 -11.13 -10.59 2.31
CA PRO A 8 -11.23 -10.80 3.75
C PRO A 8 -10.73 -9.57 4.52
N GLU A 9 -11.36 -9.31 5.66
CA GLU A 9 -11.03 -8.18 6.53
C GLU A 9 -9.55 -8.24 6.92
N THR A 10 -8.79 -7.17 6.62
CA THR A 10 -7.38 -7.10 7.00
C THR A 10 -7.29 -6.97 8.52
N GLU A 11 -6.59 -7.92 9.17
CA GLU A 11 -6.36 -7.88 10.61
C GLU A 11 -5.49 -6.66 10.98
N ILE A 12 -6.07 -5.72 11.75
CA ILE A 12 -5.38 -4.53 12.23
C ILE A 12 -4.92 -4.75 13.68
N PRO A 13 -3.60 -4.78 13.96
CA PRO A 13 -3.12 -4.91 15.33
C PRO A 13 -3.47 -3.69 16.20
N ALA A 14 -3.67 -3.93 17.50
CA ALA A 14 -4.03 -2.88 18.45
C ALA A 14 -2.92 -1.83 18.55
N GLY A 15 -3.25 -0.57 18.27
CA GLY A 15 -2.30 0.55 18.26
C GLY A 15 -1.61 0.80 16.92
N ALA A 16 -1.90 -0.01 15.88
CA ALA A 16 -1.47 0.29 14.52
C ALA A 16 -2.34 1.39 13.89
N ARG A 17 -1.75 2.09 12.92
CA ARG A 17 -2.44 3.01 12.01
C ARG A 17 -2.73 2.27 10.72
N TYR A 18 -3.90 2.47 10.15
CA TYR A 18 -4.25 1.88 8.87
C TYR A 18 -5.06 2.85 8.02
N GLY A 19 -5.06 2.59 6.72
CA GLY A 19 -5.86 3.34 5.76
C GLY A 19 -6.04 2.56 4.47
N GLU A 20 -7.18 2.77 3.83
CA GLU A 20 -7.50 2.20 2.53
C GLU A 20 -7.24 3.24 1.44
N PHE A 21 -6.46 2.85 0.43
CA PHE A 21 -6.06 3.75 -0.64
C PHE A 21 -6.32 3.12 -2.00
N GLN A 22 -6.96 3.88 -2.88
CA GLN A 22 -7.20 3.45 -4.25
C GLN A 22 -6.00 3.81 -5.13
N ILE A 23 -5.51 2.83 -5.88
CA ILE A 23 -4.44 3.01 -6.84
C ILE A 23 -4.98 3.73 -8.08
N ILE A 24 -4.56 4.98 -8.28
CA ILE A 24 -5.10 5.87 -9.33
C ILE A 24 -4.15 6.10 -10.52
N ASN A 25 -2.91 5.62 -10.47
CA ASN A 25 -1.97 5.74 -11.59
C ASN A 25 -2.28 4.68 -12.67
N LYS A 26 -2.06 5.02 -13.96
CA LYS A 26 -2.45 4.16 -15.10
C LYS A 26 -1.90 2.73 -15.05
N LYS A 27 -0.70 2.54 -14.49
CA LYS A 27 0.02 1.25 -14.50
C LYS A 27 -0.08 0.47 -13.20
N GLY A 28 -0.71 1.03 -12.17
CA GLY A 28 -0.75 0.45 -10.83
C GLY A 28 0.63 0.32 -10.16
N LEU A 29 0.74 -0.63 -9.22
CA LEU A 29 1.98 -1.00 -8.51
C LEU A 29 2.94 -1.83 -9.38
N HIS A 30 3.35 -1.25 -10.49
CA HIS A 30 4.42 -1.75 -11.34
C HIS A 30 5.80 -1.38 -10.78
N ALA A 31 6.88 -1.94 -11.36
CA ALA A 31 8.25 -1.84 -10.84
C ALA A 31 8.72 -0.44 -10.37
N ARG A 32 8.39 0.64 -11.09
CA ARG A 32 8.82 1.99 -10.67
C ARG A 32 7.98 2.53 -9.52
N ALA A 33 6.65 2.36 -9.57
CA ALA A 33 5.76 2.74 -8.47
C ALA A 33 6.10 1.94 -7.20
N THR A 34 6.32 0.63 -7.33
CA THR A 34 6.73 -0.24 -6.23
C THR A 34 8.06 0.17 -5.63
N ALA A 35 9.07 0.51 -6.44
CA ALA A 35 10.35 0.99 -5.93
C ALA A 35 10.19 2.27 -5.10
N LYS A 36 9.38 3.24 -5.58
CA LYS A 36 9.09 4.48 -4.83
C LYS A 36 8.32 4.21 -3.54
N PHE A 37 7.32 3.32 -3.60
CA PHE A 37 6.52 2.92 -2.45
C PHE A 37 7.40 2.29 -1.36
N VAL A 38 8.20 1.28 -1.73
CA VAL A 38 9.14 0.62 -0.83
C VAL A 38 10.14 1.61 -0.26
N GLN A 39 10.70 2.49 -1.09
CA GLN A 39 11.65 3.49 -0.65
C GLN A 39 11.01 4.49 0.32
N CYS A 40 9.75 4.85 0.12
CA CYS A 40 9.01 5.70 1.06
C CYS A 40 8.76 4.98 2.38
N ALA A 41 8.25 3.75 2.34
CA ALA A 41 7.99 2.93 3.52
C ALA A 41 9.27 2.68 4.34
N ALA A 42 10.39 2.38 3.68
CA ALA A 42 11.67 2.09 4.33
C ALA A 42 12.35 3.30 4.99
N ARG A 43 11.81 4.51 4.85
CA ARG A 43 12.34 5.72 5.50
C ARG A 43 11.88 5.90 6.94
N PHE A 44 10.83 5.18 7.33
CA PHE A 44 10.19 5.32 8.64
C PHE A 44 10.53 4.12 9.53
N GLU A 45 10.74 4.36 10.81
CA GLU A 45 10.84 3.36 11.86
C GLU A 45 9.43 2.88 12.23
N ALA A 46 8.81 2.17 11.29
CA ALA A 46 7.52 1.53 11.45
C ALA A 46 7.48 0.22 10.66
N ASP A 47 6.82 -0.79 11.22
CA ASP A 47 6.46 -2.01 10.52
C ASP A 47 5.24 -1.71 9.65
N ILE A 48 5.43 -1.74 8.33
CA ILE A 48 4.39 -1.35 7.37
C ILE A 48 4.07 -2.56 6.50
N THR A 49 2.79 -2.93 6.45
CA THR A 49 2.26 -3.99 5.61
C THR A 49 1.20 -3.45 4.66
N VAL A 50 1.06 -4.12 3.52
CA VAL A 50 0.06 -3.81 2.50
C VAL A 50 -0.76 -5.06 2.24
N SER A 51 -2.08 -4.92 2.27
CA SER A 51 -3.02 -6.00 2.02
C SER A 51 -3.93 -5.69 0.83
N ARG A 52 -4.25 -6.71 0.04
CA ARG A 52 -5.23 -6.66 -1.04
C ARG A 52 -5.76 -8.06 -1.29
N CYS A 53 -7.08 -8.22 -1.44
CA CYS A 53 -7.72 -9.50 -1.77
C CYS A 53 -7.27 -10.67 -0.85
N GLY A 54 -7.00 -10.38 0.44
CA GLY A 54 -6.54 -11.36 1.42
C GLY A 54 -5.06 -11.73 1.34
N GLU A 55 -4.30 -11.15 0.42
CA GLU A 55 -2.84 -11.26 0.42
C GLU A 55 -2.23 -10.07 1.15
N THR A 56 -1.39 -10.34 2.15
CA THR A 56 -0.69 -9.30 2.92
C THR A 56 0.82 -9.49 2.77
N VAL A 57 1.52 -8.41 2.40
CA VAL A 57 2.97 -8.40 2.23
C VAL A 57 3.59 -7.21 2.96
N GLY A 58 4.88 -7.29 3.27
CA GLY A 58 5.61 -6.15 3.82
C GLY A 58 5.79 -5.05 2.77
N ALA A 59 5.52 -3.80 3.16
CA ALA A 59 5.68 -2.62 2.30
C ALA A 59 7.13 -2.37 1.87
N THR A 60 8.10 -2.91 2.61
CA THR A 60 9.53 -2.83 2.31
C THR A 60 10.00 -3.93 1.33
N SER A 61 9.15 -4.89 1.00
CA SER A 61 9.48 -6.00 0.11
C SER A 61 9.04 -5.71 -1.32
N ILE A 62 10.00 -5.27 -2.17
CA ILE A 62 9.76 -4.99 -3.60
C ILE A 62 9.07 -6.17 -4.29
N MET A 63 9.54 -7.40 -4.04
CA MET A 63 8.98 -8.60 -4.67
C MET A 63 7.56 -8.89 -4.20
N GLY A 64 7.26 -8.68 -2.90
CA GLY A 64 5.91 -8.86 -2.35
C GLY A 64 4.93 -7.87 -2.96
N VAL A 65 5.29 -6.59 -2.97
CA VAL A 65 4.45 -5.51 -3.51
C VAL A 65 4.23 -5.65 -5.02
N LEU A 66 5.23 -6.15 -5.77
CA LEU A 66 5.06 -6.50 -7.19
C LEU A 66 4.08 -7.66 -7.39
N THR A 67 4.12 -8.66 -6.51
CA THR A 67 3.27 -9.86 -6.61
C THR A 67 1.81 -9.55 -6.29
N LEU A 68 1.57 -8.64 -5.34
CA LEU A 68 0.23 -8.13 -4.97
C LEU A 68 -0.60 -7.64 -6.17
N GLY A 69 0.08 -7.18 -7.24
CA GLY A 69 -0.56 -6.91 -8.52
C GLY A 69 -1.67 -5.86 -8.47
N ALA A 70 -1.53 -4.82 -7.63
CA ALA A 70 -2.55 -3.78 -7.49
C ALA A 70 -2.57 -2.88 -8.73
N GLY A 71 -3.50 -3.15 -9.65
CA GLY A 71 -3.74 -2.35 -10.84
C GLY A 71 -4.51 -1.05 -10.56
N ILE A 72 -4.67 -0.22 -11.59
CA ILE A 72 -5.53 0.97 -11.51
C ILE A 72 -6.95 0.60 -11.04
N GLY A 73 -7.50 1.40 -10.13
CA GLY A 73 -8.81 1.17 -9.52
C GLY A 73 -8.82 0.11 -8.41
N SER A 74 -7.70 -0.57 -8.15
CA SER A 74 -7.59 -1.46 -7.00
C SER A 74 -7.47 -0.68 -5.70
N THR A 75 -8.17 -1.12 -4.67
CA THR A 75 -7.96 -0.64 -3.29
C THR A 75 -6.94 -1.52 -2.59
N ILE A 76 -6.00 -0.89 -1.90
CA ILE A 76 -5.05 -1.55 -1.00
C ILE A 76 -5.26 -1.03 0.41
N THR A 77 -5.08 -1.90 1.39
CA THR A 77 -5.09 -1.54 2.80
C THR A 77 -3.66 -1.46 3.27
N ILE A 78 -3.23 -0.30 3.77
CA ILE A 78 -1.90 -0.12 4.35
C ILE A 78 -2.07 -0.11 5.85
N VAL A 79 -1.25 -0.90 6.54
CA VAL A 79 -1.18 -0.95 8.01
C VAL A 79 0.24 -0.59 8.41
N ALA A 80 0.39 0.31 9.36
CA ALA A 80 1.66 0.78 9.89
C ALA A 80 1.64 0.69 11.41
N GLN A 81 2.69 0.11 12.00
CA GLN A 81 2.82 -0.06 13.44
C GLN A 81 4.21 0.42 13.89
N GLY A 82 4.25 1.25 14.92
CA GLY A 82 5.51 1.79 15.44
C GLY A 82 5.41 3.27 15.76
N PRO A 83 6.53 3.89 16.20
CA PRO A 83 6.58 5.30 16.56
C PRO A 83 6.22 6.23 15.39
N GLU A 84 6.64 5.89 14.17
CA GLU A 84 6.41 6.71 12.97
C GLU A 84 5.22 6.22 12.13
N ALA A 85 4.35 5.36 12.67
CA ALA A 85 3.24 4.77 11.92
C ALA A 85 2.30 5.82 11.29
N GLY A 86 2.06 6.93 11.99
CA GLY A 86 1.23 8.03 11.47
C GLY A 86 1.88 8.77 10.30
N GLU A 87 3.17 9.07 10.42
CA GLU A 87 3.95 9.77 9.38
C GLU A 87 4.14 8.88 8.15
N ALA A 88 4.42 7.59 8.36
CA ALA A 88 4.52 6.60 7.30
C ALA A 88 3.21 6.50 6.50
N LEU A 89 2.08 6.36 7.18
CA LEU A 89 0.77 6.27 6.52
C LEU A 89 0.44 7.54 5.73
N GLN A 90 0.73 8.71 6.30
CA GLN A 90 0.53 9.99 5.64
C GLN A 90 1.40 10.12 4.38
N ALA A 91 2.69 9.84 4.47
CA ALA A 91 3.60 9.93 3.33
C ALA A 91 3.23 8.94 2.21
N LEU A 92 2.81 7.73 2.56
CA LEU A 92 2.32 6.75 1.58
C LEU A 92 1.01 7.21 0.93
N SER A 93 0.10 7.81 1.71
CA SER A 93 -1.15 8.36 1.19
C SER A 93 -0.90 9.49 0.17
N GLU A 94 0.04 10.39 0.48
CA GLU A 94 0.45 11.48 -0.42
C GLU A 94 1.10 10.94 -1.69
N LEU A 95 1.96 9.92 -1.56
CA LEU A 95 2.60 9.27 -2.70
C LEU A 95 1.58 8.65 -3.65
N ILE A 96 0.53 8.00 -3.13
CA ILE A 96 -0.54 7.41 -3.93
C ILE A 96 -1.40 8.52 -4.57
N ALA A 97 -1.72 9.56 -3.82
CA ALA A 97 -2.46 10.73 -4.32
C ALA A 97 -1.71 11.47 -5.44
N ASP A 98 -0.39 11.54 -5.35
CA ASP A 98 0.51 12.07 -6.38
C ASP A 98 0.76 11.06 -7.53
N ARG A 99 0.04 9.93 -7.58
CA ARG A 99 0.19 8.88 -8.60
C ARG A 99 1.62 8.36 -8.70
N PHE A 100 2.30 8.24 -7.57
CA PHE A 100 3.72 7.87 -7.48
C PHE A 100 4.63 8.83 -8.26
N GLY A 101 4.25 10.10 -8.45
CA GLY A 101 4.95 11.07 -9.28
C GLY A 101 5.04 10.67 -10.75
N GLU A 102 4.08 9.87 -11.22
CA GLU A 102 3.85 9.62 -12.63
C GLU A 102 2.71 10.53 -13.06
N GLY A 103 3.00 11.55 -13.88
CA GLY A 103 2.05 12.60 -14.28
C GLY A 103 0.84 12.12 -15.11
N GLU A 104 0.57 10.81 -15.17
CA GLU A 104 -0.50 10.17 -15.93
C GLU A 104 -1.04 8.89 -15.29
#